data_AF-A0A7J6KWT7-F1
#
_entry.id   AF-A0A7J6KWT7-F1
#
_cell.length_a   1.000
_cell.length_b   1.000
_cell.length_c   1.000
_cell.angle_alpha   90.00
_cell.angle_beta   90.00
_cell.angle_gamma   90.00
#
_symmetry.space_group_name_H-M   'P 1'
#
loop_
_entity.id
_entity.type
_entity.pdbx_description
1 polymer ?
#
loop_
_entity_poly.entity_id
_entity_poly.type
_entity_poly.pdbx_seq_one_letter_code
_entity_poly.pdbx_strand_id
1 'polypeptide(L)'
;TLEGECSSNRAPHVSFAQLLGEGDILTYKLAERGYKVYKYVPYGRVSEAVPHIIRRIQESSIDRDYTSRTVKAILNELKARWIPSKIVERIKHD
;
A
#
# COMPACT_ATOMS: atom_id res chain seq x y z
N THR A 1 -2.65 19.05 15.81
CA THR A 1 -1.22 19.41 15.93
C THR A 1 -0.51 18.30 16.66
N LEU A 2 0.16 17.41 15.94
CA LEU A 2 1.08 16.43 16.51
C LEU A 2 2.35 16.52 15.68
N GLU A 3 3.43 16.84 16.38
CA GLU A 3 4.71 17.21 15.82
C GLU A 3 5.45 16.00 15.26
N GLY A 4 6.31 16.28 14.29
CA GLY A 4 7.25 15.35 13.69
C GLY A 4 8.09 16.11 12.69
N GLU A 5 9.13 16.79 13.18
CA GLU A 5 10.14 17.44 12.35
C GLU A 5 10.66 16.44 11.30
N CYS A 6 10.29 16.65 10.03
CA CYS A 6 10.88 15.94 8.90
C CYS A 6 12.01 16.79 8.32
N SER A 7 13.12 16.85 9.04
CA SER A 7 14.39 17.38 8.57
C SER A 7 15.20 16.23 7.98
N SER A 8 15.48 16.36 6.67
CA SER A 8 16.36 15.51 5.83
C SER A 8 15.64 14.48 4.95
N ASN A 9 15.22 14.90 3.75
CA ASN A 9 15.83 14.44 2.49
C ASN A 9 15.11 14.98 1.23
N ARG A 10 15.89 15.68 0.40
CA ARG A 10 15.82 15.85 -1.07
C ARG A 10 14.58 16.44 -1.78
N ALA A 11 13.44 16.65 -1.14
CA ALA A 11 12.32 17.35 -1.80
C ALA A 11 11.47 18.15 -0.80
N PRO A 12 11.87 19.38 -0.42
CA PRO A 12 11.14 20.18 0.58
C PRO A 12 9.68 20.52 0.18
N HIS A 13 9.34 20.32 -1.10
CA HIS A 13 8.04 20.65 -1.70
C HIS A 13 7.13 19.45 -1.95
N VAL A 14 7.60 18.21 -1.75
CA VAL A 14 6.80 17.01 -2.05
C VAL A 14 6.35 16.38 -0.74
N SER A 15 5.05 16.08 -0.67
CA SER A 15 4.45 15.39 0.46
C SER A 15 3.54 14.28 -0.05
N PHE A 16 3.50 13.19 0.70
CA PHE A 16 2.67 12.04 0.38
C PHE A 16 1.42 12.05 1.25
N ALA A 17 0.30 11.60 0.71
CA ALA A 17 -0.92 11.43 1.48
C ALA A 17 -1.60 10.13 1.08
N GLN A 18 -2.24 9.47 2.05
CA GLN A 18 -3.09 8.32 1.77
C GLN A 18 -4.33 8.30 2.66
N LEU A 19 -5.34 7.54 2.27
CA LEU A 19 -6.52 7.28 3.09
C LEU A 19 -6.13 6.44 4.32
N LEU A 20 -6.65 6.80 5.49
CA LEU A 20 -6.45 6.01 6.70
C LEU A 20 -7.05 4.60 6.53
N GLY A 21 -6.26 3.56 6.80
CA GLY A 21 -6.67 2.16 6.66
C GLY A 21 -6.28 1.50 5.34
N GLU A 22 -5.68 2.24 4.40
CA GLU A 22 -5.11 1.70 3.16
C GLU A 22 -3.60 1.87 3.15
N GLY A 23 -2.84 0.81 2.84
CA GLY A 23 -1.42 0.95 2.51
C GLY A 23 -0.51 1.45 3.65
N ASP A 24 -0.89 1.29 4.92
CA ASP A 24 -0.14 1.85 6.07
C ASP A 24 1.34 1.44 6.13
N ILE A 25 1.66 0.22 5.71
CA ILE A 25 3.04 -0.30 5.62
C ILE A 25 3.92 0.58 4.72
N LEU A 26 3.39 1.06 3.58
CA LEU A 26 4.14 1.89 2.64
C LEU A 26 4.44 3.25 3.26
N THR A 27 3.42 3.91 3.81
CA THR A 27 3.60 5.21 4.46
C THR A 27 4.45 5.19 5.71
N TYR A 28 4.43 4.09 6.48
CA TYR A 28 5.28 3.94 7.64
C TYR A 28 6.76 3.93 7.22
N LYS A 29 7.09 3.19 6.16
CA LYS A 29 8.44 3.15 5.58
C LYS A 29 8.88 4.47 4.96
N LEU A 30 7.94 5.28 4.46
CA LEU A 30 8.22 6.62 3.94
C LEU A 30 8.49 7.61 5.08
N ALA A 31 7.68 7.56 6.14
CA ALA A 31 7.88 8.36 7.35
C ALA A 31 9.21 8.02 8.04
N GLU A 32 9.56 6.73 8.15
CA GLU A 32 10.85 6.26 8.68
C GLU A 32 12.05 6.82 7.88
N ARG A 33 11.88 7.06 6.58
CA ARG A 33 12.89 7.67 5.70
C ARG A 33 12.91 9.20 5.73
N GLY A 34 12.12 9.83 6.60
CA GLY A 34 12.07 11.28 6.78
C GLY A 34 11.20 12.04 5.76
N TYR A 35 10.34 11.35 5.00
CA TYR A 35 9.39 12.01 4.11
C TYR A 35 8.15 12.51 4.87
N LYS A 36 7.63 13.66 4.45
CA LYS A 36 6.36 14.18 4.95
C LYS A 36 5.21 13.32 4.44
N VAL A 37 4.49 12.71 5.36
CA VAL A 37 3.34 11.86 5.07
C VAL A 37 2.12 12.33 5.85
N TYR A 38 0.98 12.46 5.17
CA TYR A 38 -0.31 12.84 5.75
C TYR A 38 -1.33 11.71 5.61
N LYS A 39 -2.25 11.61 6.58
CA LYS A 39 -3.36 10.66 6.54
C LYS A 39 -4.65 11.43 6.30
N TYR A 40 -5.33 11.10 5.21
CA TYR A 40 -6.64 11.65 4.91
C TYR A 40 -7.69 10.88 5.73
N VAL A 41 -8.34 11.59 6.65
CA VAL A 41 -9.40 11.06 7.49
C VAL A 41 -10.68 11.82 7.17
N PRO A 42 -11.71 11.18 6.60
CA PRO A 42 -12.99 11.83 6.43
C PRO A 42 -13.61 12.11 7.81
N TYR A 43 -13.99 13.36 8.06
CA TYR A 43 -14.66 13.78 9.29
C TYR A 43 -15.99 14.45 8.95
N GLY A 44 -17.03 14.21 9.76
CA GLY A 44 -18.37 14.74 9.52
C GLY A 44 -19.48 13.95 10.22
N ARG A 45 -20.73 14.40 10.07
CA ARG A 45 -21.90 13.63 10.52
C ARG A 45 -22.02 12.38 9.66
N VAL A 46 -22.45 11.26 10.24
CA VAL A 46 -22.52 9.95 9.57
C VAL A 46 -23.28 10.04 8.23
N SER A 47 -24.38 10.80 8.18
CA SER A 47 -25.19 11.01 6.97
C SER A 47 -24.44 11.60 5.79
N GLU A 48 -23.42 12.42 6.03
CA GLU A 48 -22.62 13.10 4.99
C GLU A 48 -21.40 12.25 4.59
N ALA A 49 -20.88 11.44 5.51
CA ALA A 49 -19.72 10.59 5.27
C ALA A 49 -20.09 9.29 4.54
N VAL A 50 -21.30 8.76 4.74
CA VAL A 50 -21.75 7.47 4.18
C VAL A 50 -21.63 7.41 2.64
N PRO A 51 -22.11 8.39 1.85
CA PRO A 51 -21.95 8.36 0.40
C PRO A 51 -20.48 8.37 -0.03
N HIS A 52 -19.63 9.13 0.67
CA HIS A 52 -18.19 9.19 0.40
C HIS A 52 -17.51 7.85 0.68
N ILE A 53 -17.85 7.20 1.80
CA ILE A 53 -17.32 5.90 2.20
C ILE A 53 -17.75 4.81 1.19
N ILE A 54 -19.01 4.79 0.76
CA ILE A 54 -19.50 3.80 -0.22
C ILE A 54 -18.74 3.92 -1.54
N ARG A 55 -18.58 5.15 -2.06
CA ARG A 55 -17.81 5.39 -3.29
C ARG A 55 -16.35 4.93 -3.14
N ARG A 56 -15.73 5.17 -1.99
CA ARG A 56 -14.37 4.72 -1.69
C ARG A 56 -14.25 3.21 -1.64
N ILE A 57 -15.17 2.51 -0.97
CA ILE A 57 -15.18 1.05 -0.95
C ILE A 57 -15.27 0.48 -2.37
N GLN A 58 -16.07 1.08 -3.24
CA GLN A 58 -16.17 0.69 -4.64
C GLN A 58 -14.86 0.92 -5.40
N GLU A 59 -14.23 2.07 -5.24
CA GLU A 59 -12.95 2.39 -5.89
C GLU A 59 -11.80 1.48 -5.41
N SER A 60 -11.67 1.26 -4.09
CA SER A 60 -10.68 0.32 -3.53
C SER A 60 -10.96 -1.13 -3.93
N SER A 61 -12.23 -1.45 -4.23
CA SER A 61 -12.64 -2.74 -4.79
C SER A 61 -12.32 -2.88 -6.28
N ILE A 62 -12.32 -1.78 -7.03
CA ILE A 62 -11.92 -1.74 -8.45
C ILE A 62 -10.39 -1.84 -8.56
N ASP A 63 -9.66 -1.24 -7.63
CA ASP A 63 -8.19 -1.26 -7.58
C ASP A 63 -7.60 -2.59 -7.05
N ARG A 64 -8.47 -3.58 -6.76
CA ARG A 64 -8.09 -4.96 -6.39
C ARG A 64 -7.25 -5.65 -7.45
N ASP A 65 -7.27 -5.17 -8.69
CA ASP A 65 -6.50 -5.75 -9.79
C ASP A 65 -4.98 -5.52 -9.62
N TYR A 66 -4.56 -4.37 -9.08
CA TYR A 66 -3.16 -4.11 -8.73
C TYR A 66 -2.70 -4.96 -7.53
N THR A 67 -3.52 -4.99 -6.48
CA THR A 67 -3.26 -5.82 -5.29
C THR A 67 -3.18 -7.30 -5.65
N SER A 68 -4.04 -7.78 -6.55
CA SER A 68 -4.03 -9.16 -7.03
C SER A 68 -2.75 -9.52 -7.78
N ARG A 69 -2.17 -8.59 -8.54
CA ARG A 69 -0.88 -8.79 -9.23
C ARG A 69 0.27 -8.84 -8.24
N THR A 70 0.30 -7.97 -7.23
CA THR A 70 1.30 -8.00 -6.16
C THR A 70 1.18 -9.28 -5.32
N VAL A 71 -0.03 -9.69 -4.95
CA VAL A 71 -0.28 -10.96 -4.25
C VAL A 71 0.16 -12.15 -5.10
N LYS A 72 -0.13 -12.15 -6.41
CA LYS A 72 0.37 -13.18 -7.33
C LYS A 72 1.90 -13.20 -7.40
N ALA A 73 2.56 -12.05 -7.46
CA ALA A 73 4.02 -11.96 -7.45
C ALA A 73 4.62 -12.50 -6.14
N ILE A 74 4.04 -12.14 -4.98
CA ILE A 74 4.46 -12.66 -3.68
C ILE A 74 4.23 -14.18 -3.59
N LEU A 75 3.09 -14.67 -4.06
CA LEU A 75 2.81 -16.11 -4.10
C LEU A 75 3.78 -16.85 -5.03
N ASN A 76 4.18 -16.26 -6.15
CA ASN A 76 5.16 -16.83 -7.05
C ASN A 76 6.55 -16.88 -6.41
N GLU A 77 6.97 -15.83 -5.72
CA GLU A 77 8.22 -15.82 -4.94
C GLU A 77 8.20 -16.85 -3.81
N LEU A 78 7.09 -16.96 -3.06
CA LEU A 78 6.93 -17.97 -2.02
C LEU A 78 6.99 -19.39 -2.59
N LYS A 79 6.33 -19.65 -3.73
CA LYS A 79 6.41 -20.94 -4.44
C LYS A 79 7.83 -21.23 -4.93
N ALA A 80 8.53 -20.25 -5.50
CA ALA A 80 9.90 -20.40 -5.97
C ALA A 80 10.90 -20.63 -4.81
N ARG A 81 10.59 -20.13 -3.61
CA ARG A 81 11.42 -20.33 -2.41
C ARG A 81 11.12 -21.64 -1.68
N TRP A 82 9.86 -22.08 -1.67
CA TRP A 82 9.43 -23.32 -1.03
C TRP A 82 9.62 -24.55 -1.92
N ILE A 83 9.59 -24.38 -3.24
CA ILE A 83 9.96 -25.41 -4.20
C ILE A 83 11.40 -25.11 -4.63
N PRO A 84 12.40 -25.90 -4.19
CA PRO A 84 13.79 -25.64 -4.58
C PRO A 84 13.92 -25.64 -6.10
N SER A 85 14.59 -24.63 -6.67
CA SER A 85 14.66 -24.35 -8.11
C SER A 85 15.04 -25.56 -8.98
N LYS A 86 15.83 -26.49 -8.41
CA LYS A 86 16.20 -27.77 -9.04
C LYS A 86 15.01 -28.68 -9.39
N ILE A 87 13.88 -28.57 -8.69
CA ILE A 87 12.66 -29.35 -8.97
C ILE A 87 11.86 -28.72 -10.12
N VAL A 88 11.78 -27.39 -10.18
CA VAL A 88 11.05 -26.67 -11.25
C VAL A 88 11.71 -26.85 -12.61
N GLU A 89 13.04 -26.82 -12.66
CA GLU A 89 13.78 -27.06 -13.90
C GLU A 89 13.60 -28.50 -14.42
N ARG A 90 13.46 -29.47 -13.53
CA ARG A 90 13.24 -30.87 -13.89
C ARG A 90 11.85 -31.13 -14.49
N ILE A 91 10.84 -30.36 -14.09
CA ILE A 91 9.45 -30.48 -14.57
C ILE A 91 9.25 -29.85 -15.96
N LYS A 92 10.11 -28.90 -16.37
CA LYS A 92 10.02 -28.27 -17.71
C LYS A 92 10.65 -29.11 -18.84
N HIS A 93 11.35 -30.19 -18.49
CA HIS A 93 12.08 -31.05 -19.42
C HIS A 93 11.44 -32.43 -19.65
N ASP A 94 10.31 -32.70 -18.99
CA ASP A 94 9.39 -33.80 -19.30
C ASP A 94 8.16 -33.26 -20.07
#